data_AF-A0A8I0DSK9-F1
#
_entry.id   AF-A0A8I0DSK9-F1
#
_cell.length_a   1.000
_cell.length_b   1.000
_cell.length_c   1.000
_cell.angle_alpha   90.00
_cell.angle_beta   90.00
_cell.angle_gamma   90.00
#
_symmetry.space_group_name_H-M   'P 1'
#
loop_
_entity.id
_entity.type
_entity.pdbx_description
1 polymer ?
#
loop_
_entity_poly.entity_id
_entity_poly.type
_entity_poly.pdbx_seq_one_letter_code
_entity_poly.pdbx_strand_id
1 'polypeptide(L)'
;MDNWLKPYIEKLQNIFEINEYDQFVTDLYEILMSKEYPNDIIVQIRKRATYLKNRFSDEVNRENMLMAKIKLTDYLSALTQEEYQNPDLKNL
;
A
#
# COMPACT_ATOMS: atom_id res chain seq x y z
N MET A 1 -8.00 19.36 -4.37
CA MET A 1 -7.71 18.12 -5.11
C MET A 1 -8.25 16.97 -4.31
N ASP A 2 -8.84 16.00 -5.00
CA ASP A 2 -9.37 14.81 -4.35
C ASP A 2 -8.20 13.87 -4.04
N ASN A 3 -7.89 13.68 -2.75
CA ASN A 3 -6.84 12.75 -2.32
C ASN A 3 -7.41 11.34 -2.40
N TRP A 4 -7.48 10.82 -3.62
CA TRP A 4 -8.09 9.53 -3.94
C TRP A 4 -7.42 8.37 -3.20
N LEU A 5 -6.16 8.52 -2.78
CA LEU A 5 -5.38 7.51 -2.05
C LEU A 5 -5.73 7.48 -0.56
N LYS A 6 -6.22 8.59 0.02
CA LYS A 6 -6.64 8.67 1.42
C LYS A 6 -7.65 7.58 1.83
N PRO A 7 -8.77 7.34 1.12
CA PRO A 7 -9.70 6.26 1.48
C PRO A 7 -9.05 4.87 1.40
N TYR A 8 -8.05 4.66 0.55
CA TYR A 8 -7.29 3.40 0.52
C TYR A 8 -6.40 3.24 1.75
N ILE A 9 -5.77 4.32 2.23
CA ILE A 9 -4.99 4.31 3.47
C ILE A 9 -5.90 4.00 4.67
N GLU A 10 -7.06 4.64 4.75
CA GLU A 10 -8.05 4.38 5.81
C GLU A 10 -8.56 2.93 5.75
N LYS A 11 -8.84 2.39 4.56
CA LYS A 11 -9.19 0.98 4.38
C LYS A 11 -8.06 0.07 4.86
N LEU A 12 -6.82 0.33 4.44
CA LEU A 12 -5.64 -0.45 4.80
C LEU A 12 -5.45 -0.52 6.32
N GLN A 13 -5.60 0.59 7.03
CA GLN A 13 -5.45 0.64 8.49
C GLN A 13 -6.41 -0.33 9.21
N ASN A 14 -7.61 -0.53 8.66
CA ASN A 14 -8.65 -1.38 9.22
C ASN A 14 -8.59 -2.86 8.78
N ILE A 15 -7.60 -3.26 7.97
CA ILE A 15 -7.41 -4.66 7.59
C ILE A 15 -6.63 -5.40 8.68
N PHE A 16 -7.18 -6.52 9.15
CA PHE A 16 -6.52 -7.37 10.15
C PHE A 16 -6.36 -8.82 9.69
N GLU A 17 -6.98 -9.20 8.59
CA GLU A 17 -6.96 -10.55 8.03
C GLU A 17 -6.06 -10.63 6.79
N ILE A 18 -5.31 -11.72 6.67
CA ILE A 18 -4.33 -11.92 5.60
C ILE A 18 -4.97 -11.87 4.21
N ASN A 19 -6.09 -12.56 4.03
CA ASN A 19 -6.75 -12.63 2.73
C ASN A 19 -7.27 -11.26 2.27
N GLU A 20 -7.80 -10.47 3.21
CA GLU A 20 -8.22 -9.10 2.93
C GLU A 20 -7.04 -8.20 2.56
N TYR A 21 -5.90 -8.40 3.23
CA TYR A 21 -4.66 -7.67 2.92
C TYR A 21 -4.12 -8.01 1.53
N ASP A 22 -4.02 -9.30 1.20
CA ASP A 22 -3.53 -9.77 -0.10
C ASP A 22 -4.44 -9.27 -1.24
N GLN A 23 -5.77 -9.28 -1.04
CA GLN A 23 -6.71 -8.72 -2.00
C GLN A 23 -6.55 -7.20 -2.13
N PHE A 24 -6.48 -6.47 -1.00
CA PHE A 24 -6.28 -5.03 -1.02
C PHE A 24 -5.01 -4.63 -1.78
N VAL A 25 -3.90 -5.35 -1.55
CA VAL A 25 -2.63 -5.07 -2.22
C VAL A 25 -2.75 -5.30 -3.73
N THR A 26 -3.49 -6.33 -4.15
CA THR A 26 -3.78 -6.59 -5.57
C THR A 26 -4.58 -5.44 -6.18
N ASP A 27 -5.69 -5.05 -5.55
CA ASP A 27 -6.55 -3.94 -6.00
C ASP A 27 -5.77 -2.61 -6.08
N LEU A 28 -4.91 -2.37 -5.08
CA LEU A 28 -4.05 -1.18 -5.04
C LEU A 28 -3.10 -1.13 -6.24
N TYR A 29 -2.54 -2.26 -6.69
CA TYR A 29 -1.69 -2.26 -7.88
C TYR A 29 -2.47 -1.97 -9.16
N GLU A 30 -3.65 -2.56 -9.30
CA GLU A 30 -4.49 -2.34 -10.48
C GLU A 30 -4.85 -0.86 -10.62
N ILE A 31 -5.25 -0.19 -9.53
CA ILE A 31 -5.58 1.23 -9.58
C ILE A 31 -4.35 2.12 -9.82
N LEU A 32 -3.19 1.80 -9.23
CA LEU A 32 -1.96 2.55 -9.47
C LEU A 32 -1.53 2.48 -10.93
N MET A 33 -1.61 1.31 -11.55
CA MET A 33 -1.34 1.14 -12.98
C MET A 33 -2.37 1.89 -13.84
N SER A 34 -3.66 1.81 -13.50
CA SER A 34 -4.71 2.53 -14.22
C SER A 34 -4.59 4.05 -14.11
N LYS A 35 -3.96 4.54 -13.04
CA LYS A 35 -3.68 5.97 -12.81
C LYS A 35 -2.29 6.39 -13.31
N GLU A 36 -1.61 5.51 -14.05
CA GLU A 36 -0.31 5.76 -14.67
C GLU A 36 0.79 6.18 -13.69
N TYR A 37 0.72 5.72 -12.43
CA TYR A 37 1.74 6.06 -11.44
C TYR A 37 3.15 5.66 -11.92
N PRO A 38 4.17 6.49 -11.63
CA PRO A 38 5.56 6.17 -11.92
C PRO A 38 5.96 4.77 -11.43
N ASN A 39 6.63 4.01 -12.30
CA ASN A 39 6.96 2.62 -12.03
C ASN A 39 7.89 2.46 -10.81
N ASP A 40 8.74 3.45 -10.52
CA ASP A 40 9.56 3.46 -9.31
C ASP A 40 8.70 3.52 -8.04
N ILE A 41 7.62 4.33 -8.02
CA ILE A 41 6.65 4.36 -6.92
C ILE A 41 5.97 3.00 -6.79
N ILE A 42 5.49 2.41 -7.89
CA ILE A 42 4.85 1.09 -7.88
C ILE A 42 5.79 0.02 -7.29
N VAL A 43 7.08 0.04 -7.66
CA VAL A 43 8.10 -0.86 -7.11
C VAL A 43 8.31 -0.63 -5.61
N GLN A 44 8.33 0.62 -5.15
CA GLN A 44 8.47 0.95 -3.73
C GLN A 44 7.27 0.48 -2.90
N ILE A 45 6.06 0.56 -3.45
CA ILE A 45 4.83 0.02 -2.86
C ILE A 45 4.91 -1.51 -2.77
N ARG A 46 5.34 -2.19 -3.85
CA ARG A 46 5.58 -3.66 -3.86
C ARG A 46 6.50 -4.14 -2.76
N LYS A 47 7.64 -3.47 -2.62
CA LYS A 47 8.63 -3.84 -1.60
C LYS A 47 8.08 -3.74 -0.18
N ARG A 48 7.22 -2.75 0.09
CA ARG A 48 6.66 -2.52 1.43
C ARG A 48 5.44 -3.39 1.74
N ALA A 49 4.65 -3.72 0.72
CA ALA A 49 3.50 -4.60 0.85
C ALA A 49 3.89 -6.08 0.99
N THR A 50 5.08 -6.46 0.52
CA THR A 50 5.56 -7.85 0.59
C THR A 50 5.91 -8.22 2.03
N TYR A 51 5.43 -9.38 2.47
CA TYR A 51 5.80 -10.00 3.74
C TYR A 51 6.17 -11.47 3.56
N LEU A 52 6.95 -12.00 4.50
CA LEU A 52 7.38 -13.39 4.45
C LEU A 52 6.25 -14.32 4.90
N LYS A 53 5.83 -15.24 4.02
CA LYS A 53 4.89 -16.32 4.37
C LYS A 53 5.64 -17.49 5.00
N ASN A 54 5.18 -17.89 6.18
CA ASN A 54 5.58 -19.06 6.95
C ASN A 54 4.56 -20.19 6.75
N ARG A 55 5.02 -21.36 6.32
CA ARG A 55 4.17 -22.54 6.08
C ARG A 55 3.76 -23.31 7.33
N PHE A 56 4.27 -22.94 8.50
CA PHE A 56 4.13 -23.67 9.76
C PHE A 56 3.35 -22.91 10.84
N SER A 57 3.10 -21.60 10.65
CA SER A 57 2.39 -20.79 11.64
C SER A 57 1.61 -19.65 11.00
N ASP A 58 0.30 -19.69 11.19
CA ASP A 58 -0.62 -18.63 10.76
C ASP A 58 -0.48 -17.37 11.62
N GLU A 59 -0.10 -17.53 12.89
CA GLU A 59 0.18 -16.40 13.78
C GLU A 59 1.39 -15.60 13.28
N VAL A 60 2.48 -16.27 12.93
CA VAL A 60 3.66 -15.62 12.33
C VAL A 60 3.32 -14.98 10.98
N ASN A 61 2.45 -15.61 10.18
CA ASN A 61 1.95 -14.98 8.95
C ASN A 61 1.20 -13.68 9.22
N ARG A 62 0.37 -13.67 10.27
CA ARG A 62 -0.42 -12.51 10.66
C ARG A 62 0.49 -11.39 11.15
N GLU A 63 1.47 -11.69 12.00
CA GLU A 63 2.45 -10.71 12.47
C GLU A 63 3.26 -10.11 11.31
N ASN A 64 3.79 -10.96 10.42
CA ASN A 64 4.55 -10.51 9.26
C ASN A 64 3.71 -9.61 8.33
N MET A 65 2.45 -9.97 8.10
CA MET A 65 1.50 -9.16 7.33
C MET A 65 1.27 -7.81 8.02
N LEU A 66 1.01 -7.79 9.33
CA LEU A 66 0.80 -6.55 10.08
C LEU A 66 2.01 -5.61 10.02
N MET A 67 3.23 -6.16 10.06
CA MET A 67 4.45 -5.36 9.87
C MET A 67 4.55 -4.76 8.47
N ALA A 68 4.21 -5.51 7.41
CA ALA A 68 4.15 -4.98 6.06
C ALA A 68 3.03 -3.95 5.89
N LYS A 69 1.87 -4.15 6.54
CA LYS A 69 0.77 -3.18 6.59
C LYS A 69 1.22 -1.84 7.15
N ILE A 70 1.96 -1.83 8.26
CA ILE A 70 2.51 -0.60 8.86
C ILE A 70 3.45 0.09 7.87
N LYS A 71 4.45 -0.62 7.33
CA LYS A 71 5.41 -0.07 6.36
C LYS A 71 4.74 0.52 5.13
N LEU A 72 3.71 -0.15 4.62
CA LEU A 72 2.94 0.30 3.46
C LEU A 72 2.12 1.55 3.81
N THR A 73 1.43 1.55 4.96
CA THR A 73 0.63 2.70 5.44
C THR A 73 1.49 3.95 5.59
N ASP A 74 2.68 3.81 6.18
CA ASP A 74 3.60 4.93 6.38
C ASP A 74 4.05 5.53 5.03
N TYR A 75 4.37 4.67 4.07
CA TYR A 75 4.82 5.13 2.74
C TYR A 75 3.70 5.78 1.94
N LEU A 76 2.50 5.21 1.93
CA LEU A 76 1.36 5.83 1.25
C LEU A 76 1.00 7.18 1.89
N SER A 77 1.09 7.28 3.22
CA SER A 77 0.88 8.55 3.92
C SER A 77 1.91 9.61 3.51
N ALA A 78 3.20 9.24 3.47
CA ALA A 78 4.26 10.13 2.99
C ALA A 78 4.04 10.54 1.53
N LEU A 79 3.69 9.60 0.65
CA LEU A 79 3.39 9.87 -0.75
C LEU A 79 2.24 10.87 -0.90
N THR A 80 1.13 10.72 -0.17
CA THR A 80 0.02 11.69 -0.22
C THR A 80 0.43 13.08 0.26
N GLN A 81 1.35 13.17 1.22
CA GLN A 81 1.88 14.45 1.70
C GLN A 81 2.78 15.10 0.65
N GLU A 82 3.65 14.32 0.01
CA GLU A 82 4.53 14.80 -1.09
C GLU A 82 3.70 15.27 -2.29
N GLU A 83 2.68 14.51 -2.72
CA GLU A 83 1.77 14.92 -3.78
C GLU A 83 1.02 16.21 -3.42
N TYR A 84 0.64 16.39 -2.15
CA TYR A 84 0.00 17.62 -1.70
C TYR A 84 0.95 18.82 -1.80
N GLN A 85 2.22 18.63 -1.42
CA GLN A 85 3.25 19.68 -1.42
C GLN A 85 3.85 19.97 -2.81
N ASN A 86 3.86 18.99 -3.71
CA ASN A 86 4.42 19.10 -5.05
C ASN A 86 3.40 18.64 -6.12
N PRO A 87 2.61 19.56 -6.70
CA PRO A 87 1.61 19.24 -7.70
C PRO A 87 2.18 18.68 -9.02
N ASP A 88 3.46 18.88 -9.31
CA ASP A 88 4.07 18.42 -10.57
C ASP A 88 4.25 16.89 -10.60
N LEU A 89 4.27 16.23 -9.43
CA LEU A 89 4.19 14.76 -9.32
C LEU A 89 2.80 14.21 -9.69
N LYS A 90 1.78 15.07 -9.89
CA LYS A 90 0.41 14.65 -10.25
C LYS A 90 0.19 14.47 -11.75
N ASN A 91 1.15 14.90 -12.57
CA ASN A 91 1.07 14.87 -14.03
C ASN A 91 2.16 13.97 -14.67
N LEU A 92 2.87 13.18 -13.85
CA LEU A 92 3.75 12.10 -14.29
C LEU A 92 2.99 10.78 -14.23
#